data_AF-A0A931ELH2-F1
#
_entry.id   AF-A0A931ELH2-F1
#
_cell.length_a   1.000
_cell.length_b   1.000
_cell.length_c   1.000
_cell.angle_alpha   90.00
_cell.angle_beta   90.00
_cell.angle_gamma   90.00
#
_symmetry.space_group_name_H-M   'P 1'
#
loop_
_entity.id
_entity.type
_entity.pdbx_description
1 polymer ?
#
loop_
_entity_poly.entity_id
_entity_poly.type
_entity_poly.pdbx_seq_one_letter_code
_entity_poly.pdbx_strand_id
1 'polypeptide(L)' 'MRPKAMTLIVRMWQGPDGTVKASVKGAEGNETRHFPDLASLLHYLEQAQEKGFWVKPSEPSGLR' A
#
# COMPACT_ATOMS: atom_id res chain seq x y z
N MET A 1 -10.53 10.55 -17.50
CA MET A 1 -9.73 10.83 -16.28
C MET A 1 -8.26 10.83 -16.67
N ARG A 2 -7.47 11.85 -16.30
CA ARG A 2 -6.01 11.79 -16.46
C ARG A 2 -5.45 10.83 -15.40
N PRO A 3 -4.52 9.93 -15.73
CA PRO A 3 -3.82 9.12 -14.73
C PRO A 3 -3.10 10.07 -13.76
N LYS A 4 -3.49 10.09 -12.47
CA LYS A 4 -2.73 10.81 -11.44
C LYS A 4 -1.62 9.86 -10.99
N ALA A 5 -0.37 10.25 -11.25
CA ALA A 5 0.77 9.53 -10.69
C ALA A 5 0.67 9.56 -9.16
N MET A 6 0.81 8.39 -8.54
CA MET A 6 0.75 8.23 -7.09
C MET A 6 2.13 7.85 -6.58
N THR A 7 2.61 8.58 -5.57
CA THR A 7 3.84 8.23 -4.87
C THR A 7 3.52 7.28 -3.72
N LEU A 8 4.17 6.12 -3.73
CA LEU A 8 4.11 5.13 -2.65
C LEU A 8 5.44 5.14 -1.88
N ILE A 9 5.35 5.07 -0.56
CA ILE A 9 6.48 4.84 0.32
C ILE A 9 6.44 3.36 0.70
N VAL A 10 7.46 2.62 0.27
CA VAL A 10 7.63 1.20 0.60
C VAL A 10 8.74 1.08 1.63
N ARG A 11 8.45 0.45 2.77
CA ARG A 11 9.45 0.11 3.79
C ARG A 11 9.61 -1.40 3.83
N MET A 12 10.84 -1.87 3.72
CA MET A 12 11.19 -3.29 3.82
C MET A 12 12.07 -3.53 5.04
N TRP A 13 11.90 -4.67 5.70
CA TRP A 13 12.76 -5.08 6.80
C TRP A 13 12.84 -6.60 6.85
N GLN A 14 13.97 -7.11 7.33
CA GLN A 14 14.15 -8.54 7.55
C GLN A 14 13.55 -8.92 8.91
N GLY A 15 12.72 -9.95 8.91
CA GLY A 15 12.19 -10.58 10.11
C GLY A 15 13.24 -11.46 10.81
N PRO A 16 12.97 -11.85 12.06
CA PRO A 16 13.87 -12.72 12.84
C PRO A 16 14.02 -14.13 12.24
N ASP A 17 13.09 -14.53 11.37
CA ASP A 17 13.07 -15.76 10.59
C ASP A 17 13.83 -15.65 9.26
N GLY A 18 14.44 -14.50 8.98
CA GLY A 18 15.12 -14.22 7.71
C GLY A 18 14.19 -13.77 6.59
N THR A 19 12.86 -13.83 6.78
CA THR A 19 11.84 -13.42 5.80
C THR A 19 11.81 -11.91 5.63
N VAL A 20 11.77 -11.41 4.39
CA VAL A 20 11.60 -9.97 4.13
C VAL A 20 10.13 -9.59 4.20
N LYS A 21 9.80 -8.73 5.15
CA LYS A 21 8.47 -8.13 5.34
C LYS A 21 8.45 -6.74 4.73
N ALA A 22 7.26 -6.26 4.38
CA ALA A 22 7.12 -4.93 3.82
C ALA A 22 5.89 -4.19 4.36
N SER A 23 5.92 -2.87 4.25
CA SER A 23 4.73 -2.04 4.35
C SER A 23 4.70 -0.99 3.25
N VAL A 24 3.50 -0.61 2.86
CA VAL A 24 3.22 0.40 1.85
C VAL A 24 2.33 1.47 2.44
N LYS A 25 2.67 2.73 2.17
CA LYS A 25 1.84 3.89 2.49
C LYS A 25 1.80 4.84 1.30
N GLY A 26 0.66 5.47 1.04
CA GLY A 26 0.61 6.61 0.12
C GLY A 26 1.34 7.82 0.71
N ALA A 27 2.11 8.54 -0.11
CA ALA A 27 2.83 9.74 0.33
C ALA A 27 1.90 10.84 0.89
N GLU A 28 0.63 10.87 0.46
CA GLU A 28 -0.39 11.82 0.92
C GLU A 28 -0.97 11.48 2.31
N GLY A 29 -0.47 10.45 3.00
CA GLY A 29 -0.87 10.15 4.38
C GLY A 29 -1.89 9.01 4.54
N ASN A 30 -2.15 8.25 3.48
CA ASN A 30 -3.07 7.10 3.48
C ASN A 30 -2.71 6.02 4.53
N GLU A 31 -3.63 5.09 4.77
CA GLU A 31 -3.41 3.94 5.64
C GLU A 31 -2.15 3.15 5.24
N THR A 32 -1.37 2.76 6.25
CA THR A 32 -0.21 1.88 6.05
C THR A 32 -0.69 0.43 5.96
N ARG A 33 -0.41 -0.24 4.84
CA ARG A 33 -0.72 -1.65 4.66
C ARG A 33 0.54 -2.49 4.86
N HIS A 34 0.45 -3.54 5.66
CA HIS A 34 1.56 -4.43 5.98
C HIS A 34 1.47 -5.73 5.17
N PHE A 35 2.62 -6.28 4.78
CA PHE A 35 2.74 -7.49 3.97
C PHE A 35 3.72 -8.47 4.63
N PRO A 36 3.36 -9.75 4.73
CA PRO A 36 4.18 -10.77 5.37
C PRO A 36 5.40 -11.16 4.52
N ASP A 37 5.34 -10.95 3.21
CA ASP A 37 6.37 -11.29 2.25
C ASP A 37 6.32 -10.39 1.00
N LEU A 38 7.37 -10.48 0.17
CA LEU A 38 7.49 -9.70 -1.07
C LEU A 38 6.51 -10.15 -2.17
N ALA A 39 6.08 -11.41 -2.17
CA ALA A 39 5.13 -11.91 -3.18
C ALA A 39 3.75 -11.27 -2.99
N SER A 40 3.30 -11.16 -1.74
CA SER A 40 2.07 -10.50 -1.34
C SER A 40 2.10 -9.00 -1.66
N LEU A 41 3.25 -8.35 -1.46
CA LEU A 41 3.46 -6.96 -1.87
C LEU A 41 3.34 -6.80 -3.40
N LEU A 42 4.04 -7.63 -4.17
CA LEU A 42 4.05 -7.56 -5.63
C LEU A 42 2.63 -7.72 -6.18
N HIS A 43 1.92 -8.77 -5.73
CA HIS A 43 0.56 -9.04 -6.17
C HIS A 43 -0.39 -7.86 -5.91
N TYR A 44 -0.22 -7.21 -4.76
CA TYR A 44 -0.98 -6.01 -4.42
C TYR A 44 -0.67 -4.83 -5.36
N LEU A 45 0.60 -4.61 -5.72
CA LEU A 45 1.00 -3.52 -6.62
C LEU A 45 0.48 -3.76 -8.04
N GLU A 46 0.50 -5.00 -8.51
CA GLU A 46 -0.08 -5.41 -9.79
C GLU A 46 -1.58 -5.13 -9.83
N GLN A 47 -2.33 -5.59 -8.81
CA GLN A 47 -3.76 -5.31 -8.72
C GLN A 47 -4.07 -3.81 -8.62
N ALA A 48 -3.24 -3.05 -7.89
CA ALA A 48 -3.37 -1.61 -7.73
C ALA A 48 -3.22 -0.89 -9.08
N GLN A 49 -2.26 -1.33 -9.90
CA GLN A 49 -2.02 -0.81 -11.24
C GLN A 49 -3.18 -1.15 -12.19
N GLU A 50 -3.69 -2.39 -12.16
CA GLU A 50 -4.77 -2.85 -13.03
C GLU A 50 -6.11 -2.15 -12.73
N LYS A 51 -6.43 -1.95 -11.45
CA LYS A 51 -7.77 -1.50 -11.03
C LYS A 51 -7.87 0.01 -10.77
N GLY A 52 -6.76 0.76 -10.83
CA GLY A 52 -6.75 2.19 -10.46
C GLY A 52 -7.23 2.45 -9.03
N PHE A 53 -7.08 1.45 -8.14
CA PHE A 53 -7.89 1.24 -6.94
C PHE A 53 -7.65 2.23 -5.78
N TRP A 54 -6.77 3.21 -5.96
CA TRP A 54 -6.31 4.10 -4.87
C TRP A 54 -7.02 5.45 -4.81
N VAL A 55 -8.00 5.69 -5.68
CA VAL A 55 -8.86 6.89 -5.61
C VAL A 55 -10.15 6.57 -4.86
N LYS A 56 -10.07 6.37 -3.55
CA LYS A 56 -11.17 6.75 -2.65
C LYS A 56 -10.58 7.39 -1.40
N PRO A 57 -10.81 8.69 -1.16
CA PRO A 57 -10.62 9.23 0.18
C PRO A 57 -11.60 8.45 1.05
N SER A 58 -11.07 7.70 2.02
CA SER A 58 -11.88 7.21 3.12
C SER A 58 -12.59 8.43 3.72
N GLU A 59 -13.91 8.49 3.60
CA GLU A 59 -14.69 9.40 4.43
C GLU A 59 -14.27 9.16 5.88
N PRO A 60 -13.99 10.22 6.66
CA PRO A 60 -13.67 10.04 8.07
C PRO A 60 -14.87 9.36 8.72
N SER A 61 -14.68 8.13 9.21
CA SER A 61 -15.68 7.46 10.04
C SER A 61 -15.87 8.34 11.27
N GLY A 62 -16.93 9.15 11.25
CA GLY A 62 -17.32 9.99 12.36
C GLY A 62 -17.46 9.13 13.61
N LEU A 63 -16.82 9.57 14.70
CA LEU A 63 -17.12 9.07 16.03
C LEU A 63 -18.61 9.26 16.31
N ARG A 64 -19.32 8.16 16.57
CA ARG A 64 -20.59 8.14 17.30
C ARG A 64 -20.49 7.09 18.40
#